data_AF-A0A8I1UD70-F1
#
_entry.id   AF-A0A8I1UD70-F1
#
_cell.length_a   1.000
_cell.length_b   1.000
_cell.length_c   1.000
_cell.angle_alpha   90.00
_cell.angle_beta   90.00
_cell.angle_gamma   90.00
#
_symmetry.space_group_name_H-M   'P 1'
#
loop_
_entity.id
_entity.type
_entity.pdbx_description
1 polymer ?
#
loop_
_entity_poly.entity_id
_entity_poly.type
_entity_poly.pdbx_seq_one_letter_code
_entity_poly.pdbx_strand_id
1 'polypeptide(L)'
;MRRAAVAALAALAAGVALAGDGAPRWQLLFFHPFRPGVLQQCQDAHRREDFGRMAGVDAADPFKAWVVQGPLELRWRGGLLSLDGPGAPRAHPPTDLCFTLRVDGQPLVSGAVVPGQSARLLRFPTLVRQSGGPDAAVERYELLPHFPASLNDPVPAAWALLGPR
;
A
#
# COMPACT_ATOMS: atom_id res chain seq x y z
N MET A 1 61.29 30.32 21.59
CA MET A 1 60.39 31.43 21.20
C MET A 1 59.18 30.85 20.46
N ARG A 2 57.95 31.15 20.91
CA ARG A 2 56.65 31.31 20.17
C ARG A 2 56.27 30.23 19.13
N ARG A 3 55.09 29.63 19.01
CA ARG A 3 53.70 29.71 19.53
C ARG A 3 53.06 28.37 19.08
N ALA A 4 52.45 27.58 19.96
CA ALA A 4 50.99 27.44 20.08
C ALA A 4 50.18 27.47 18.77
N ALA A 5 49.61 26.33 18.38
CA ALA A 5 48.31 26.22 17.71
C ALA A 5 47.74 24.81 17.90
N VAL A 6 46.82 24.70 18.87
CA VAL A 6 45.91 23.57 19.06
C VAL A 6 44.77 23.74 18.06
N ALA A 7 44.49 22.74 17.25
CA ALA A 7 43.26 22.66 16.47
C ALA A 7 42.56 21.35 16.84
N ALA A 8 41.62 21.44 17.77
CA ALA A 8 40.71 20.37 18.14
C ALA A 8 39.81 20.06 16.94
N LEU A 9 39.95 18.87 16.35
CA LEU A 9 38.95 18.34 15.44
C LEU A 9 37.74 17.88 16.26
N ALA A 10 36.73 18.73 16.26
CA ALA A 10 35.42 18.44 16.80
C ALA A 10 34.82 17.20 16.12
N ALA A 11 34.35 16.29 16.95
CA ALA A 11 33.67 15.06 16.59
C ALA A 11 32.47 15.36 15.67
N LEU A 12 32.50 14.84 14.44
CA LEU A 12 31.28 14.58 13.69
C LEU A 12 30.60 13.36 14.31
N ALA A 13 29.89 13.60 15.42
CA ALA A 13 28.75 12.78 15.77
C ALA A 13 27.68 13.05 14.69
N ALA A 14 27.78 12.30 13.58
CA ALA A 14 26.66 12.14 12.68
C ALA A 14 25.56 11.46 13.50
N GLY A 15 24.67 12.29 14.04
CA GLY A 15 23.47 11.84 14.73
C GLY A 15 22.75 10.90 13.79
N VAL A 16 22.89 9.60 14.06
CA VAL A 16 21.92 8.59 13.66
C VAL A 16 20.62 9.05 14.30
N ALA A 17 19.82 9.77 13.52
CA ALA A 17 18.42 9.98 13.83
C ALA A 17 17.79 8.59 13.74
N LEU A 18 17.84 7.85 14.85
CA LEU A 18 16.95 6.72 15.08
C LEU A 18 15.55 7.32 14.98
N ALA A 19 14.93 7.11 13.81
CA ALA A 19 13.53 7.40 13.58
C ALA A 19 12.77 6.79 14.76
N GLY A 20 12.02 7.65 15.45
CA GLY A 20 11.42 7.33 16.74
C GLY A 20 10.53 6.11 16.71
N ASP A 21 10.14 5.66 17.91
CA ASP A 21 9.06 4.71 18.20
C ASP A 21 7.71 5.17 17.62
N GLY A 22 7.63 5.20 16.30
CA GLY A 22 6.44 5.48 15.52
C GLY A 22 5.89 4.16 15.02
N ALA A 23 4.61 3.92 15.26
CA ALA A 23 3.91 2.85 14.55
C ALA A 23 4.09 3.03 13.02
N PRO A 24 4.24 1.93 12.26
CA PRO A 24 4.41 1.98 10.82
C PRO A 24 3.25 2.73 10.18
N ARG A 25 3.58 3.64 9.25
CA ARG A 25 2.60 4.46 8.54
C ARG A 25 2.11 3.71 7.31
N TRP A 26 0.96 3.07 7.47
CA TRP A 26 0.31 2.33 6.40
C TRP A 26 -0.51 3.24 5.49
N GLN A 27 -0.48 3.00 4.18
CA GLN A 27 -1.29 3.72 3.19
C GLN A 27 -1.75 2.78 2.09
N LEU A 28 -3.05 2.81 1.78
CA LEU A 28 -3.60 2.16 0.60
C LEU A 28 -3.71 3.19 -0.53
N LEU A 29 -3.19 2.87 -1.71
CA LEU A 29 -3.29 3.71 -2.89
C LEU A 29 -3.96 2.95 -4.03
N PHE A 30 -4.75 3.65 -4.83
CA PHE A 30 -5.27 3.15 -6.11
C PHE A 30 -4.66 3.94 -7.26
N PHE A 31 -4.47 3.28 -8.40
CA PHE A 31 -3.94 3.88 -9.62
C PHE A 31 -4.45 3.15 -10.85
N HIS A 32 -4.44 3.83 -11.99
CA HIS A 32 -4.88 3.23 -13.24
C HIS A 32 -3.80 2.30 -13.83
N PRO A 33 -4.18 1.11 -14.34
CA PRO A 33 -3.27 0.39 -15.22
C PRO A 33 -3.00 1.23 -16.47
N PHE A 34 -1.81 1.09 -17.05
CA PHE A 34 -1.44 1.81 -18.27
C PHE A 34 -2.42 1.55 -19.42
N ARG A 35 -2.94 0.33 -19.52
CA ARG A 35 -4.07 -0.01 -20.38
C ARG A 35 -5.31 -0.29 -19.52
N PRO A 36 -6.37 0.55 -19.60
CA PRO A 36 -7.62 0.30 -18.91
C PRO A 36 -8.14 -1.12 -19.17
N GLY A 37 -8.60 -1.80 -18.11
CA GLY A 37 -9.12 -3.17 -18.17
C GLY A 37 -8.07 -4.29 -18.27
N VAL A 38 -6.78 -3.98 -18.50
CA VAL A 38 -5.70 -4.98 -18.57
C VAL A 38 -5.07 -5.18 -17.18
N LEU A 39 -5.80 -5.88 -16.30
CA LEU A 39 -5.43 -6.03 -14.89
C LEU A 39 -4.15 -6.82 -14.63
N GLN A 40 -3.65 -7.60 -15.61
CA GLN A 40 -2.34 -8.25 -15.50
C GLN A 40 -1.20 -7.25 -15.29
N GLN A 41 -1.39 -5.98 -15.67
CA GLN A 41 -0.41 -4.92 -15.42
C GLN A 41 -0.26 -4.55 -13.95
N CYS A 42 -1.23 -4.92 -13.11
CA CYS A 42 -1.21 -4.67 -11.67
C CYS A 42 -0.38 -5.70 -10.89
N GLN A 43 -0.18 -6.90 -11.46
CA GLN A 43 0.62 -7.96 -10.86
C GLN A 43 2.05 -7.47 -10.66
N ASP A 44 2.52 -7.49 -9.40
CA ASP A 44 3.86 -7.08 -9.01
C ASP A 44 4.30 -5.70 -9.54
N ALA A 45 3.33 -4.84 -9.87
CA ALA A 45 3.58 -3.48 -10.35
C ALA A 45 4.55 -2.70 -9.46
N HIS A 46 4.47 -2.87 -8.13
CA HIS A 46 5.38 -2.26 -7.16
C HIS A 46 6.87 -2.58 -7.37
N ARG A 47 7.21 -3.67 -8.08
CA ARG A 47 8.60 -4.10 -8.34
C ARG A 47 9.14 -3.60 -9.67
N ARG A 48 8.30 -3.00 -10.50
CA ARG A 48 8.69 -2.54 -11.83
C ARG A 48 9.44 -1.23 -11.73
N GLU A 49 10.41 -1.04 -12.61
CA GLU A 49 11.20 0.20 -12.71
C GLU A 49 10.32 1.43 -12.99
N ASP A 50 9.21 1.24 -13.73
CA ASP A 50 8.28 2.31 -14.06
C ASP A 50 7.19 2.57 -13.01
N PHE A 51 7.26 1.92 -11.84
CA PHE A 51 6.25 2.04 -10.80
C PHE A 51 6.07 3.48 -10.31
N GLY A 52 7.15 4.23 -10.08
CA GLY A 52 7.05 5.62 -9.63
C GLY A 52 6.36 6.53 -10.67
N ARG A 53 6.51 6.21 -11.95
CA ARG A 53 5.82 6.91 -13.03
C ARG A 53 4.34 6.53 -13.09
N MET A 54 3.97 5.29 -12.80
CA MET A 54 2.57 4.84 -12.84
C MET A 54 1.80 5.18 -11.56
N ALA A 55 2.41 4.94 -10.40
CA ALA A 55 1.79 4.98 -9.08
C ALA A 55 2.40 6.05 -8.16
N GLY A 56 3.14 7.02 -8.72
CA GLY A 56 3.46 8.26 -8.03
C GLY A 56 2.17 9.01 -7.69
N VAL A 57 2.11 9.62 -6.50
CA VAL A 57 0.98 10.46 -6.12
C VAL A 57 1.20 11.86 -6.69
N ASP A 58 0.22 12.35 -7.43
CA ASP A 58 0.21 13.71 -7.95
C ASP A 58 -1.24 14.23 -7.90
N ALA A 59 -1.48 15.27 -7.11
CA ALA A 59 -2.81 15.82 -6.94
C ALA A 59 -3.33 16.54 -8.20
N ALA A 60 -2.45 16.89 -9.14
CA ALA A 60 -2.81 17.58 -10.38
C ALA A 60 -3.16 16.63 -11.53
N ASP A 61 -2.79 15.34 -11.45
CA ASP A 61 -3.01 14.35 -12.50
C ASP A 61 -3.99 13.26 -12.03
N PRO A 62 -5.24 13.23 -12.54
CA PRO A 62 -6.24 12.26 -12.12
C PRO A 62 -5.93 10.81 -12.53
N PHE A 63 -4.96 10.59 -13.42
CA PHE A 63 -4.54 9.25 -13.83
C PHE A 63 -3.46 8.65 -12.92
N LYS A 64 -2.84 9.47 -12.08
CA LYS A 64 -1.83 9.06 -11.09
C LYS A 64 -2.45 8.35 -9.89
N ALA A 65 -1.59 7.85 -9.00
CA ALA A 65 -2.09 7.22 -7.79
C ALA A 65 -2.73 8.25 -6.85
N TRP A 66 -3.78 7.82 -6.16
CA TRP A 66 -4.33 8.56 -5.03
C TRP A 66 -4.35 7.68 -3.79
N VAL A 67 -4.14 8.31 -2.63
CA VAL A 67 -4.31 7.68 -1.33
C VAL A 67 -5.80 7.53 -1.06
N VAL A 68 -6.21 6.33 -0.66
CA VAL A 68 -7.59 6.06 -0.21
C VAL A 68 -7.83 6.86 1.07
N GLN A 69 -8.91 7.64 1.06
CA GLN A 69 -9.28 8.56 2.13
C GLN A 69 -10.31 7.92 3.07
N GLY A 70 -10.42 8.47 4.28
CA GLY A 70 -11.36 8.03 5.32
C GLY A 70 -10.89 6.80 6.10
N PRO A 71 -11.63 6.43 7.16
CA PRO A 71 -11.36 5.22 7.93
C PRO A 71 -11.54 3.98 7.04
N LEU A 72 -10.55 3.07 7.07
CA LEU A 72 -10.64 1.81 6.34
C LEU A 72 -10.11 0.62 7.14
N GLU A 73 -10.67 -0.53 6.86
CA GLU A 73 -10.31 -1.83 7.41
C GLU A 73 -9.87 -2.74 6.27
N LEU A 74 -8.65 -3.27 6.37
CA LEU A 74 -8.09 -4.24 5.45
C LEU A 74 -7.98 -5.59 6.15
N ARG A 75 -8.82 -6.55 5.73
CA ARG A 75 -8.77 -7.93 6.18
C ARG A 75 -7.74 -8.73 5.39
N TRP A 76 -6.93 -9.49 6.10
CA TRP A 76 -5.93 -10.37 5.51
C TRP A 76 -5.74 -11.66 6.32
N ARG A 77 -5.95 -12.84 5.72
CA ARG A 77 -5.73 -14.17 6.36
C ARG A 77 -6.22 -14.28 7.82
N GLY A 78 -7.35 -13.63 8.12
CA GLY A 78 -7.93 -13.59 9.48
C GLY A 78 -7.41 -12.47 10.38
N GLY A 79 -6.35 -11.75 9.99
CA GLY A 79 -5.93 -10.48 10.58
C GLY A 79 -6.70 -9.28 10.04
N LEU A 80 -6.62 -8.18 10.77
CA LEU A 80 -7.27 -6.90 10.46
C LEU A 80 -6.28 -5.75 10.64
N LEU A 81 -6.13 -4.95 9.60
CA LEU A 81 -5.38 -3.69 9.61
C LEU A 81 -6.37 -2.53 9.49
N SER A 82 -6.45 -1.69 10.52
CA SER A 82 -7.26 -0.47 10.52
C SER A 82 -6.38 0.73 10.19
N LEU A 83 -6.77 1.50 9.17
CA LEU A 83 -6.11 2.74 8.81
C LEU A 83 -7.06 3.91 9.07
N ASP A 84 -6.59 4.86 9.87
CA ASP A 84 -7.24 6.14 10.00
C ASP A 84 -6.80 7.04 8.86
N GLY A 85 -7.77 7.54 8.09
CA GLY A 85 -7.54 8.46 6.99
C GLY A 85 -8.43 9.69 7.14
N PRO A 86 -7.97 10.89 6.75
CA PRO A 86 -8.84 12.06 6.69
C PRO A 86 -9.90 11.88 5.60
N GLY A 87 -11.07 12.51 5.78
CA GLY A 87 -12.16 12.46 4.81
C GLY A 87 -13.18 11.35 5.07
N ALA A 88 -14.13 11.20 4.15
CA ALA A 88 -15.19 10.20 4.22
C ALA A 88 -14.92 9.05 3.23
N PRO A 89 -15.34 7.82 3.57
CA PRO A 89 -15.47 6.71 2.62
C PRO A 89 -16.16 7.12 1.32
N ARG A 90 -15.74 6.54 0.20
CA ARG A 90 -16.43 6.67 -1.08
C ARG A 90 -17.72 5.86 -1.07
N ALA A 91 -18.81 6.48 -1.51
CA ALA A 91 -20.09 5.80 -1.73
C ALA A 91 -19.97 4.67 -2.77
N HIS A 92 -19.15 4.89 -3.82
CA HIS A 92 -18.90 3.93 -4.88
C HIS A 92 -17.40 3.60 -4.95
N PRO A 93 -16.97 2.40 -4.55
CA PRO A 93 -15.58 2.00 -4.66
C PRO A 93 -15.20 1.85 -6.14
N PRO A 94 -13.98 2.25 -6.51
CA PRO A 94 -13.54 2.05 -7.87
C PRO A 94 -13.17 0.57 -8.11
N THR A 95 -13.56 0.04 -9.26
CA THR A 95 -13.12 -1.27 -9.77
C THR A 95 -12.24 -1.08 -11.00
N ASP A 96 -11.61 -2.16 -11.46
CA ASP A 96 -10.79 -2.17 -12.68
C ASP A 96 -9.55 -1.28 -12.60
N LEU A 97 -9.09 -1.06 -11.36
CA LEU A 97 -7.87 -0.34 -11.03
C LEU A 97 -6.80 -1.28 -10.50
N CYS A 98 -5.59 -0.77 -10.41
CA CYS A 98 -4.54 -1.36 -9.58
C CYS A 98 -4.57 -0.73 -8.17
N PHE A 99 -4.16 -1.51 -7.17
CA PHE A 99 -3.82 -0.99 -5.85
C PHE A 99 -2.35 -1.21 -5.53
N THR A 100 -1.84 -0.42 -4.60
CA THR A 100 -0.62 -0.72 -3.87
C THR A 100 -0.82 -0.39 -2.39
N LEU A 101 -0.32 -1.26 -1.53
CA LEU A 101 -0.23 -0.99 -0.10
C LEU A 101 1.20 -0.58 0.22
N ARG A 102 1.34 0.50 0.98
CA ARG A 102 2.63 1.05 1.41
C ARG A 102 2.77 1.00 2.91
N VAL A 103 4.01 0.85 3.35
CA VAL A 103 4.43 1.02 4.75
C VAL A 103 5.60 1.98 4.76
N ASP A 104 5.49 3.05 5.55
CA ASP A 104 6.53 4.10 5.67
C ASP A 104 6.97 4.65 4.29
N GLY A 105 6.01 4.80 3.38
CA GLY A 105 6.21 5.28 2.01
C GLY A 105 6.73 4.23 1.02
N GLN A 106 7.14 3.04 1.48
CA GLN A 106 7.65 1.97 0.62
C GLN A 106 6.51 1.06 0.14
N PRO A 107 6.41 0.77 -1.17
CA PRO A 107 5.40 -0.13 -1.69
C PRO A 107 5.74 -1.58 -1.37
N LEU A 108 4.76 -2.25 -0.77
CA LEU A 108 4.91 -3.58 -0.20
C LEU A 108 4.31 -4.64 -1.11
N VAL A 109 3.08 -4.40 -1.56
CA VAL A 109 2.32 -5.27 -2.44
C VAL A 109 1.53 -4.41 -3.44
N SER A 110 1.27 -4.97 -4.61
CA SER A 110 0.35 -4.42 -5.59
C SER A 110 -0.48 -5.53 -6.23
N GLY A 111 -1.64 -5.16 -6.73
CA GLY A 111 -2.56 -6.08 -7.37
C GLY A 111 -3.77 -5.34 -7.95
N ALA A 112 -4.83 -6.05 -8.30
CA ALA A 112 -6.02 -5.44 -8.90
C ALA A 112 -7.13 -5.22 -7.87
N VAL A 113 -7.87 -4.11 -8.02
CA VAL A 113 -9.13 -3.86 -7.31
C VAL A 113 -10.27 -4.36 -8.16
N VAL A 114 -10.99 -5.37 -7.67
CA VAL A 114 -12.01 -6.07 -8.46
C VAL A 114 -13.25 -6.40 -7.63
N PRO A 115 -14.41 -6.59 -8.28
CA PRO A 115 -15.55 -7.24 -7.64
C PRO A 115 -15.18 -8.63 -7.12
N GLY A 116 -15.80 -9.07 -6.02
CA GLY A 116 -15.48 -10.35 -5.39
C GLY A 116 -15.66 -11.56 -6.29
N GLN A 117 -16.60 -11.52 -7.23
CA GLN A 117 -16.80 -12.59 -8.22
C GLN A 117 -15.61 -12.69 -9.20
N SER A 118 -15.03 -11.55 -9.59
CA SER A 118 -13.92 -11.49 -10.54
C SER A 118 -12.58 -11.88 -9.92
N ALA A 119 -12.43 -11.76 -8.59
CA ALA A 119 -11.20 -12.14 -7.89
C ALA A 119 -10.78 -13.60 -8.15
N ARG A 120 -11.76 -14.50 -8.37
CA ARG A 120 -11.52 -15.92 -8.66
C ARG A 120 -10.86 -16.17 -10.02
N LEU A 121 -10.87 -15.18 -10.91
CA LEU A 121 -10.29 -15.28 -12.24
C LEU A 121 -8.80 -14.89 -12.26
N LEU A 122 -8.30 -14.23 -11.21
CA LEU A 122 -6.95 -13.68 -11.18
C LEU A 122 -6.00 -14.57 -10.38
N ARG A 123 -4.78 -14.72 -10.93
CA ARG A 123 -3.69 -15.55 -10.39
C ARG A 123 -2.65 -14.72 -9.62
N PHE A 124 -3.03 -13.53 -9.16
CA PHE A 124 -2.18 -12.58 -8.45
C PHE A 124 -3.02 -11.84 -7.40
N PRO A 125 -2.40 -11.02 -6.52
CA PRO A 125 -3.11 -10.29 -5.47
C PRO A 125 -4.33 -9.52 -5.96
N THR A 126 -5.45 -9.68 -5.27
CA THR A 126 -6.66 -8.89 -5.52
C THR A 126 -7.17 -8.25 -4.24
N LEU A 127 -7.62 -7.02 -4.37
CA LEU A 127 -8.32 -6.30 -3.31
C LEU A 127 -9.81 -6.29 -3.65
N VAL A 128 -10.62 -6.85 -2.76
CA VAL A 128 -12.07 -6.97 -2.91
C VAL A 128 -12.73 -6.13 -1.84
N ARG A 129 -13.62 -5.22 -2.22
CA ARG A 129 -14.43 -4.52 -1.22
C ARG A 129 -15.41 -5.52 -0.58
N GLN A 130 -15.41 -5.55 0.74
CA GLN A 130 -16.43 -6.23 1.53
C GLN A 130 -17.67 -5.32 1.56
N SER A 131 -18.84 -5.87 1.27
CA SER A 131 -20.09 -5.11 1.22
C SER A 131 -20.26 -4.19 2.43
N GLY A 132 -20.28 -2.88 2.17
CA GLY A 132 -20.78 -1.84 3.06
C GLY A 132 -21.87 -1.08 2.33
N GLY A 133 -22.94 -0.73 3.03
CA GLY A 133 -23.97 0.15 2.49
C GLY A 133 -23.39 1.51 2.07
N PRO A 134 -24.13 2.32 1.29
CA PRO A 134 -23.68 3.64 0.86
C PRO A 134 -23.33 4.57 2.04
N ASP A 135 -23.88 4.31 3.23
CA ASP A 135 -23.65 5.08 4.46
C ASP A 135 -22.61 4.45 5.41
N ALA A 136 -21.78 3.54 4.92
CA ALA A 136 -20.76 2.90 5.76
C ALA A 136 -19.72 3.93 6.22
N ALA A 137 -19.57 4.08 7.54
CA ALA A 137 -18.59 4.97 8.16
C ALA A 137 -17.13 4.50 8.00
N VAL A 138 -16.91 3.24 7.58
CA VAL A 138 -15.60 2.62 7.38
C VAL A 138 -15.61 1.85 6.06
N GLU A 139 -14.62 2.06 5.21
CA GLU A 139 -14.42 1.21 4.02
C GLU A 139 -13.80 -0.13 4.42
N ARG A 140 -14.37 -1.24 3.95
CA ARG A 140 -13.83 -2.57 4.24
C ARG A 140 -13.33 -3.23 2.97
N TYR A 141 -12.08 -3.66 2.99
CA TYR A 141 -11.48 -4.45 1.93
C TYR A 141 -10.95 -5.78 2.48
N GLU A 142 -10.98 -6.79 1.63
CA GLU A 142 -10.28 -8.05 1.85
C GLU A 142 -9.22 -8.21 0.79
N LEU A 143 -8.01 -8.50 1.25
CA LEU A 143 -6.85 -8.71 0.40
C LEU A 143 -6.66 -10.23 0.22
N LEU A 144 -6.75 -10.70 -1.03
CA LEU A 144 -6.72 -12.13 -1.41
C LEU A 144 -5.44 -12.48 -2.22
N PRO A 145 -4.65 -13.50 -1.82
CA PRO A 145 -3.28 -13.74 -2.32
C PRO A 145 -3.20 -14.07 -3.80
N HIS A 146 -4.11 -14.91 -4.27
CA HIS A 146 -4.45 -15.25 -5.65
C HIS A 146 -5.53 -16.33 -5.57
N PHE A 147 -6.25 -16.61 -6.66
CA PHE A 147 -7.14 -17.77 -6.72
C PHE A 147 -6.62 -18.81 -7.70
N PRO A 148 -6.77 -20.12 -7.47
CA PRO A 148 -7.07 -20.70 -6.16
C PRO A 148 -5.91 -20.44 -5.20
N ALA A 149 -6.22 -20.13 -3.95
CA ALA A 149 -5.25 -20.15 -2.87
C ALA A 149 -5.27 -21.55 -2.25
N SER A 150 -4.11 -22.20 -2.17
CA SER A 150 -3.89 -23.37 -1.34
C SER A 150 -3.63 -22.92 0.10
N LEU A 151 -4.13 -23.69 1.08
CA LEU A 151 -3.78 -23.47 2.48
C LEU A 151 -2.27 -23.67 2.74
N ASN A 152 -1.60 -24.41 1.86
CA ASN A 152 -0.16 -24.66 1.89
C ASN A 152 0.64 -23.64 1.09
N ASP A 153 0.00 -22.69 0.41
CA ASP A 153 0.75 -21.67 -0.32
C ASP A 153 1.54 -20.84 0.69
N PRO A 154 2.83 -20.60 0.42
CA PRO A 154 3.61 -19.71 1.26
C PRO A 154 2.94 -18.34 1.27
N VAL A 155 2.88 -17.72 2.44
CA VAL A 155 2.51 -16.30 2.51
C VAL A 155 3.54 -15.54 1.69
N PRO A 156 3.14 -14.80 0.63
CA PRO A 156 4.10 -13.99 -0.09
C PRO A 156 4.76 -13.04 0.91
N ALA A 157 6.09 -12.91 0.88
CA ALA A 157 6.85 -12.20 1.93
C ALA A 157 6.30 -10.80 2.25
N ALA A 158 5.85 -10.08 1.21
CA ALA A 158 5.17 -8.79 1.35
C ALA A 158 3.98 -8.83 2.32
N TRP A 159 3.22 -9.91 2.34
CA TRP A 159 2.01 -10.05 3.16
C TRP A 159 2.31 -10.46 4.59
N ALA A 160 3.44 -11.12 4.85
CA ALA A 160 3.85 -11.44 6.22
C ALA A 160 4.06 -10.16 7.06
N LEU A 161 4.44 -9.06 6.40
CA LEU A 161 4.57 -7.73 7.01
C LEU A 161 3.21 -7.11 7.39
N LEU A 162 2.08 -7.67 6.94
CA LEU A 162 0.71 -7.24 7.28
C LEU A 162 0.11 -7.99 8.47
N GLY A 163 0.85 -8.91 9.08
CA GLY A 163 0.30 -9.82 10.07
C GLY A 163 -0.04 -9.22 11.42
N PRO A 164 -0.84 -9.97 12.22
CA PRO A 164 -1.29 -9.53 13.52
C PRO A 164 -0.07 -9.28 14.42
N ARG A 165 -0.07 -8.10 15.05
CA ARG A 165 0.84 -7.79 16.17
C ARG A 165 0.39 -8.53 17.42
#